data_AF-A0A7J6X969-F1
#
_entry.id   AF-A0A7J6X969-F1
#
_cell.length_a   1.000
_cell.length_b   1.000
_cell.length_c   1.000
_cell.angle_alpha   90.00
_cell.angle_beta   90.00
_cell.angle_gamma   90.00
#
_symmetry.space_group_name_H-M   'P 1'
#
loop_
_entity.id
_entity.type
_entity.pdbx_description
1 polymer ?
#
loop_
_entity_poly.entity_id
_entity_poly.type
_entity_poly.pdbx_seq_one_letter_code
_entity_poly.pdbx_strand_id
1 'polypeptide(L)'
;MDMMMASSLLTRRCDKDTLVAHAKGHRPITCLVYTLLLPWAAEVAREYQLQSALLWIQPATVFDIYYYFSGYSEVINDNISDPSCSIKLPGLPLLKSQDL
;
A
#
# COMPACT_ATOMS: atom_id res chain seq x y z
N MET A 1 -2.55 21.02 12.54
CA MET A 1 -2.08 19.69 12.07
C MET A 1 -1.96 18.66 13.20
N ASP A 2 -2.05 19.04 14.48
CA ASP A 2 -1.86 18.11 15.62
C ASP A 2 -3.11 17.36 16.11
N MET A 3 -4.33 17.79 15.77
CA MET A 3 -5.55 17.13 16.27
C MET A 3 -5.86 15.80 15.54
N MET A 4 -5.34 15.62 14.31
CA MET A 4 -5.48 14.40 13.52
C MET A 4 -4.49 13.29 13.97
N MET A 5 -3.34 13.69 14.53
CA MET A 5 -2.38 12.76 15.14
C MET A 5 -2.87 12.22 16.48
N ALA A 6 -3.56 13.04 17.29
CA ALA A 6 -4.14 12.55 18.56
C ALA A 6 -5.28 11.54 18.33
N SER A 7 -6.12 11.76 17.31
CA SER A 7 -7.16 10.80 16.93
C SER A 7 -6.58 9.50 16.37
N SER A 8 -5.52 9.56 15.54
CA SER A 8 -4.84 8.37 15.04
C SER A 8 -4.10 7.61 16.14
N LEU A 9 -3.54 8.28 17.15
CA LEU A 9 -2.89 7.66 18.31
C LEU A 9 -3.87 6.97 19.26
N LEU A 10 -5.09 7.50 19.40
CA LEU A 10 -6.16 6.89 20.21
C LEU A 10 -6.78 5.68 19.51
N THR A 11 -7.01 5.74 18.19
CA THR A 11 -7.39 4.57 17.39
C THR A 11 -6.27 3.51 17.41
N ARG A 12 -5.00 3.93 17.32
CA ARG A 12 -3.81 3.07 17.50
C ARG A 12 -3.72 2.44 18.88
N ARG A 13 -4.45 2.88 19.91
CA ARG A 13 -4.39 2.24 21.25
C ARG A 13 -5.47 1.17 21.41
N CYS A 14 -6.67 1.43 20.87
CA CYS A 14 -7.81 0.52 20.93
C CYS A 14 -7.64 -0.73 20.04
N ASP A 15 -6.96 -0.61 18.90
CA ASP A 15 -6.62 -1.75 18.02
C ASP A 15 -5.50 -2.65 18.61
N LYS A 16 -4.59 -2.07 19.39
CA LYS A 16 -3.47 -2.81 20.00
C LYS A 16 -3.94 -3.79 21.06
N ASP A 17 -4.91 -3.38 21.88
CA ASP A 17 -5.45 -4.21 22.94
C ASP A 17 -6.31 -5.35 22.38
N THR A 18 -6.99 -5.14 21.25
CA THR A 18 -7.81 -6.18 20.59
C THR A 18 -6.96 -7.22 19.86
N LEU A 19 -5.89 -6.82 19.16
CA LEU A 19 -4.94 -7.75 18.54
C LEU A 19 -4.24 -8.63 19.59
N VAL A 20 -3.76 -8.02 20.68
CA VAL A 20 -3.09 -8.75 21.79
C VAL A 20 -4.07 -9.64 22.56
N ALA A 21 -5.33 -9.21 22.75
CA ALA A 21 -6.36 -10.02 23.39
C ALA A 21 -6.73 -11.27 22.57
N HIS A 22 -6.79 -11.16 21.24
CA HIS A 22 -7.08 -12.31 20.37
C HIS A 22 -5.87 -13.24 20.23
N ALA A 23 -4.66 -12.70 20.23
CA ALA A 23 -3.42 -13.50 20.25
C ALA A 23 -3.30 -14.41 21.50
N LYS A 24 -3.94 -14.03 22.63
CA LYS A 24 -4.00 -14.82 23.86
C LYS A 24 -5.30 -15.63 24.03
N GLY A 25 -6.26 -15.48 23.12
CA GLY A 25 -7.50 -16.26 23.08
C GLY A 25 -7.37 -17.55 22.29
N HIS A 26 -8.43 -18.37 22.25
CA HIS A 26 -8.45 -19.65 21.52
C HIS A 26 -8.36 -19.52 19.98
N ARG A 27 -8.22 -18.30 19.44
CA ARG A 27 -8.09 -18.00 18.00
C ARG A 27 -7.09 -16.86 17.77
N PRO A 28 -5.79 -17.17 17.72
CA PRO A 28 -4.78 -16.17 17.45
C PRO A 28 -4.94 -15.60 16.04
N ILE A 29 -4.77 -14.28 15.91
CA ILE A 29 -4.67 -13.62 14.61
C ILE A 29 -3.28 -13.90 14.07
N THR A 30 -3.19 -14.48 12.87
CA THR A 30 -1.92 -14.89 12.25
C THR A 30 -1.53 -14.05 11.04
N CYS A 31 -2.48 -13.33 10.44
CA CYS A 31 -2.28 -12.56 9.22
C CYS A 31 -3.15 -11.29 9.18
N LEU A 32 -2.59 -10.20 8.67
CA LEU A 32 -3.29 -8.96 8.38
C LEU A 32 -3.43 -8.74 6.87
N VAL A 33 -4.66 -8.68 6.38
CA VAL A 33 -4.96 -8.35 4.98
C VAL A 33 -5.44 -6.90 4.91
N TYR A 34 -4.78 -6.08 4.09
CA TYR A 34 -5.04 -4.64 4.01
C TYR A 34 -4.99 -4.14 2.57
N THR A 35 -5.64 -3.02 2.28
CA THR A 35 -5.60 -2.39 0.94
C THR A 35 -4.57 -1.27 0.89
N LEU A 36 -4.19 -0.81 -0.30
CA LEU A 36 -3.22 0.28 -0.49
C LEU A 36 -3.55 1.56 0.29
N LEU A 37 -4.83 1.82 0.57
CA LEU A 37 -5.29 3.02 1.28
C LEU A 37 -4.88 3.02 2.76
N LEU A 38 -4.34 1.91 3.27
CA LEU A 38 -3.92 1.73 4.65
C LEU A 38 -2.43 1.32 4.72
N PRO A 39 -1.48 2.16 4.25
CA PRO A 39 -0.06 1.80 4.24
C PRO A 39 0.49 1.56 5.65
N TRP A 40 -0.09 2.21 6.67
CA TRP A 40 0.27 2.01 8.08
C TRP A 40 -0.04 0.59 8.59
N ALA A 41 -0.96 -0.14 7.95
CA ALA A 41 -1.33 -1.49 8.35
C ALA A 41 -0.13 -2.46 8.21
N ALA A 42 0.70 -2.27 7.18
CA ALA A 42 1.94 -3.03 6.99
C ALA A 42 2.91 -2.83 8.16
N GLU A 43 3.05 -1.59 8.64
CA GLU A 43 3.91 -1.25 9.77
C GLU A 43 3.41 -1.92 11.05
N VAL A 44 2.10 -1.90 11.28
CA VAL A 44 1.48 -2.57 12.43
C VAL A 44 1.69 -4.08 12.36
N ALA A 45 1.45 -4.73 11.22
CA ALA A 45 1.72 -6.17 11.10
C ALA A 45 3.17 -6.53 11.42
N ARG A 46 4.12 -5.71 10.95
CA ARG A 46 5.55 -5.87 11.24
C ARG A 46 5.89 -5.71 12.73
N GLU A 47 5.33 -4.70 13.41
CA GLU A 47 5.51 -4.50 14.85
C GLU A 47 5.06 -5.72 15.68
N TYR A 48 4.01 -6.41 15.22
CA TYR A 48 3.45 -7.58 15.89
C TYR A 48 3.94 -8.92 15.32
N GLN A 49 4.92 -8.92 14.41
CA GLN A 49 5.44 -10.11 13.74
C GLN A 49 4.34 -10.96 13.07
N LEU A 50 3.27 -10.32 12.62
CA LEU A 50 2.18 -10.94 11.88
C LEU A 50 2.55 -11.05 10.41
N GLN A 51 2.09 -12.12 9.76
CA GLN A 51 2.09 -12.15 8.30
C GLN A 51 1.19 -11.02 7.79
N SER A 52 1.52 -10.45 6.63
CA SER A 52 0.65 -9.46 6.01
C SER A 52 0.56 -9.64 4.52
N ALA A 53 -0.60 -9.30 3.95
CA ALA A 53 -0.87 -9.37 2.54
C ALA A 53 -1.59 -8.11 2.06
N LEU A 54 -1.12 -7.56 0.94
CA LEU A 54 -1.80 -6.47 0.25
C LEU A 54 -2.95 -7.04 -0.58
N LEU A 55 -4.17 -6.63 -0.27
CA LEU A 55 -5.36 -6.84 -1.08
C LEU A 55 -5.45 -5.75 -2.15
N TRP A 56 -5.13 -6.13 -3.38
CA TRP A 56 -5.29 -5.28 -4.54
C TRP A 56 -6.69 -5.39 -5.12
N ILE A 57 -7.49 -4.32 -5.01
CA ILE A 57 -8.89 -4.30 -5.47
C ILE A 57 -9.07 -3.67 -6.86
N GLN A 58 -7.99 -3.15 -7.44
CA GLN A 58 -8.00 -2.49 -8.75
C GLN A 58 -7.62 -3.50 -9.86
N PRO A 59 -7.73 -3.15 -11.15
CA PRO A 59 -7.27 -4.03 -12.22
C PRO A 59 -5.77 -4.37 -12.09
N ALA A 60 -5.37 -5.56 -12.56
CA ALA A 60 -3.97 -6.00 -12.54
C ALA A 60 -3.04 -5.04 -13.30
N THR A 61 -3.52 -4.43 -14.40
CA THR A 61 -2.77 -3.41 -15.14
C THR A 61 -2.38 -2.21 -14.28
N VAL A 62 -3.26 -1.76 -13.38
CA VAL A 62 -2.96 -0.65 -12.46
C VAL A 62 -1.94 -1.09 -11.42
N PHE A 63 -1.95 -2.36 -11.00
CA PHE A 63 -0.93 -2.91 -10.11
C PHE A 63 0.44 -2.91 -10.76
N ASP A 64 0.53 -3.39 -12.01
CA ASP A 64 1.77 -3.43 -12.76
C ASP A 64 2.36 -2.02 -12.93
N ILE A 65 1.52 -1.06 -13.33
CA ILE A 65 1.92 0.36 -13.42
C ILE A 65 2.46 0.85 -12.06
N TYR A 66 1.71 0.64 -10.98
CA TYR A 66 2.11 1.07 -9.63
C TYR A 66 3.44 0.45 -9.18
N TYR A 67 3.65 -0.84 -9.48
CA TYR A 67 4.88 -1.55 -9.18
C TYR A 67 6.08 -0.94 -9.92
N TYR A 68 5.94 -0.68 -11.22
CA TYR A 68 7.00 -0.06 -12.01
C TYR A 68 7.26 1.40 -11.60
N PHE A 69 6.25 2.18 -11.25
CA PHE A 69 6.43 3.52 -10.69
C PHE A 69 7.21 3.53 -9.39
N SER A 70 6.97 2.54 -8.53
CA SER A 70 7.62 2.42 -7.22
C SER A 70 9.10 2.02 -7.32
N GLY A 71 9.51 1.32 -8.39
CA GLY A 71 10.88 0.80 -8.58
C GLY A 71 11.70 1.47 -9.69
N TYR A 72 11.07 2.15 -10.65
CA TYR A 72 11.69 2.76 -11.84
C TYR A 72 11.33 4.25 -11.99
N SER A 73 11.12 4.94 -10.86
CA SER A 73 10.67 6.33 -10.80
C SER A 73 11.53 7.29 -11.63
N GLU A 74 12.83 7.04 -11.79
CA GLU A 74 13.73 7.87 -12.61
C GLU A 74 13.38 7.84 -14.10
N VAL A 75 13.13 6.65 -14.67
CA VAL A 75 12.78 6.48 -16.09
C VAL A 75 11.43 7.11 -16.41
N ILE A 76 10.53 7.14 -15.43
CA ILE A 76 9.18 7.65 -15.60
C ILE A 76 9.13 9.17 -15.37
N ASN A 77 9.84 9.71 -14.37
CA ASN A 77 9.85 11.13 -14.05
C ASN A 77 10.47 12.00 -15.16
N ASP A 78 11.54 11.54 -15.81
CA ASP A 78 12.16 12.29 -16.90
C ASP A 78 11.23 12.42 -18.12
N ASN A 79 10.30 11.48 -18.27
CA ASN A 79 9.44 11.32 -19.42
C ASN A 79 8.02 11.90 -19.22
N ILE A 80 7.54 12.05 -17.99
CA ILE A 80 6.18 12.57 -17.69
C ILE A 80 6.01 14.04 -18.08
N SER A 81 7.08 14.84 -18.04
CA SER A 81 7.00 16.28 -18.34
C SER A 81 6.66 16.58 -19.80
N ASP A 82 6.87 15.61 -20.70
CA ASP A 82 6.47 15.72 -22.10
C ASP A 82 5.12 14.99 -22.33
N PRO A 83 4.03 15.71 -22.64
CA PRO A 83 2.72 15.12 -22.91
C PRO A 83 2.66 14.26 -24.18
N SER A 84 3.70 14.30 -25.02
CA SER A 84 3.88 13.42 -26.18
C SER A 84 4.64 12.13 -25.84
N CYS A 85 5.22 12.04 -24.64
CA CYS A 85 6.02 10.90 -24.26
C CYS A 85 5.17 9.63 -24.09
N SER A 86 5.75 8.53 -24.56
CA SER A 86 5.18 7.19 -24.49
C SER A 86 6.03 6.32 -23.58
N ILE A 87 5.39 5.70 -22.59
CA ILE A 87 5.99 4.84 -21.59
C ILE A 87 5.75 3.38 -21.98
N LYS A 88 6.84 2.63 -22.11
CA LYS A 88 6.78 1.20 -22.41
C LYS A 88 7.17 0.41 -21.16
N LEU A 89 6.18 -0.19 -20.53
CA LEU A 89 6.40 -1.11 -19.40
C LEU A 89 6.40 -2.56 -19.89
N PRO A 90 7.26 -3.44 -19.35
CA PRO A 90 7.24 -4.86 -19.72
C PRO A 90 5.87 -5.49 -19.48
N GLY A 91 5.33 -6.19 -20.48
CA GLY A 91 4.05 -6.89 -20.38
C GLY A 91 2.81 -6.01 -20.58
N LEU A 92 2.97 -4.69 -20.72
CA LEU A 92 1.87 -3.76 -20.97
C LEU A 92 1.94 -3.15 -22.38
N PRO A 93 0.80 -2.71 -22.95
CA PRO A 93 0.81 -1.91 -24.16
C PRO A 93 1.55 -0.59 -23.95
N LEU A 94 1.91 0.07 -25.05
CA LEU A 94 2.50 1.40 -24.98
C LEU A 94 1.50 2.37 -24.35
N LEU A 95 1.87 3.00 -23.24
CA LEU A 95 1.05 3.97 -22.52
C LEU A 95 1.50 5.38 -22.85
N LYS A 96 0.59 6.34 -22.93
CA LYS A 96 0.94 7.76 -22.96
C LYS A 96 1.01 8.30 -21.54
N SER A 97 1.73 9.40 -21.35
CA SER A 97 1.73 10.12 -20.06
C SER A 97 0.32 10.53 -19.59
N GLN A 98 -0.63 10.68 -20.52
CA GLN A 98 -2.03 11.04 -20.27
C GLN A 98 -2.88 9.86 -19.74
N ASP A 99 -2.40 8.63 -19.90
CA ASP A 99 -3.11 7.40 -19.49
C ASP A 99 -2.78 7.00 -18.04
N LEU A 100 -1.85 7.72 -17.39
CA LEU A 100 -1.31 7.49 -16.06
C LEU A 100 -1.82 8.54 -15.07
#